data_AF-A0A7C2L1V1-F1
#
_entry.id   AF-A0A7C2L1V1-F1
#
_cell.length_a   1.000
_cell.length_b   1.000
_cell.length_c   1.000
_cell.angle_alpha   90.00
_cell.angle_beta   90.00
_cell.angle_gamma   90.00
#
_symmetry.space_group_name_H-M   'P 1'
#
loop_
_entity.id
_entity.type
_entity.pdbx_description
1 polymer ?
#
loop_
_entity_poly.entity_id
_entity_poly.type
_entity_poly.pdbx_seq_one_letter_code
_entity_poly.pdbx_strand_id
1 'polypeptide(L)'
;MIEREDRPSAERSEELAPVRPAETARALSELAHLTAEVEQLRRELAAEHRRYLRALADFDNYRKRIERELSERVREGVRKVLLDVLQVLDAFEHVLGLEKERTEPATSPTGEALQLIHRQLVRLLEACGVRPYESLG
;
A
#
# COMPACT_ATOMS: atom_id res chain seq x y z
N MET A 1 -12.72 24.73 -82.20
CA MET A 1 -14.02 25.43 -82.26
C MET A 1 -14.76 25.04 -80.98
N ILE A 2 -14.79 25.85 -79.93
CA ILE A 2 -15.14 27.27 -79.86
C ILE A 2 -14.24 28.00 -78.86
N GLU A 3 -13.71 29.14 -79.29
CA GLU A 3 -13.03 30.16 -78.48
C GLU A 3 -14.02 30.88 -77.57
N ARG A 4 -13.62 31.22 -76.34
CA ARG A 4 -13.94 32.50 -75.69
C ARG A 4 -12.83 32.86 -74.71
N GLU A 5 -12.07 33.89 -75.09
CA GLU A 5 -11.36 34.76 -74.15
C GLU A 5 -12.39 35.50 -73.30
N ASP A 6 -12.13 35.58 -71.99
CA ASP A 6 -12.46 36.75 -71.18
C ASP A 6 -11.49 36.76 -69.97
N ARG A 7 -10.48 37.63 -70.03
CA ARG A 7 -9.71 38.09 -68.86
C ARG A 7 -10.38 39.38 -68.36
N PRO A 8 -10.08 39.89 -67.15
CA PRO A 8 -9.76 39.24 -65.88
C PRO A 8 -10.74 39.73 -64.79
N SER A 9 -11.27 38.84 -63.94
CA SER A 9 -11.98 39.32 -62.75
C SER A 9 -10.95 39.78 -61.74
N ALA A 10 -10.78 41.10 -61.69
CA ALA A 10 -10.12 41.93 -60.70
C ALA A 10 -9.62 41.15 -59.47
N GLU A 11 -8.31 41.15 -59.32
CA GLU A 11 -7.62 41.04 -58.05
C GLU A 11 -8.37 41.90 -57.02
N ARG A 12 -9.17 41.25 -56.17
CA ARG A 12 -9.44 41.75 -54.84
C ARG A 12 -8.12 41.62 -54.09
N SER A 13 -7.21 42.54 -54.37
CA SER A 13 -6.17 42.90 -53.42
C SER A 13 -6.93 43.30 -52.16
N GLU A 14 -6.96 42.39 -51.19
CA GLU A 14 -7.10 42.77 -49.79
C GLU A 14 -6.00 43.79 -49.54
N GLU A 15 -6.38 45.05 -49.61
CA GLU A 15 -5.57 46.16 -49.18
C GLU A 15 -5.43 46.01 -47.65
N LEU A 16 -4.50 45.16 -47.23
CA LEU A 16 -3.98 45.16 -45.88
C LEU A 16 -3.39 46.54 -45.68
N ALA A 17 -4.17 47.39 -44.99
CA ALA A 17 -3.69 48.66 -44.48
C ALA A 17 -2.30 48.45 -43.85
N PRO A 18 -1.31 49.32 -44.13
CA PRO A 18 0.05 49.11 -43.67
C PRO A 18 0.05 49.11 -42.15
N VAL A 19 0.23 47.92 -41.56
CA VAL A 19 0.36 47.78 -40.10
C VAL A 19 1.56 48.63 -39.69
N ARG A 20 1.35 49.58 -38.78
CA ARG A 20 2.40 50.50 -38.39
C ARG A 20 3.54 49.70 -37.73
N PRO A 21 4.82 49.97 -38.05
CA PRO A 21 5.97 49.27 -37.45
C PRO A 21 5.98 49.25 -35.91
N ALA A 22 5.35 50.25 -35.29
CA ALA A 22 5.21 50.34 -33.84
C ALA A 22 4.14 49.40 -33.26
N GLU A 23 3.09 49.06 -34.02
CA GLU A 23 2.01 48.15 -33.60
C GLU A 23 2.46 46.69 -33.72
N THR A 24 3.20 46.33 -34.78
CA THR A 24 3.82 45.00 -34.91
C THR A 24 4.88 44.76 -33.83
N ALA A 25 5.71 45.76 -33.52
CA ALA A 25 6.71 45.65 -32.45
C ALA A 25 6.08 45.44 -31.06
N ARG A 26 4.96 46.11 -30.76
CA ARG A 26 4.21 45.91 -29.51
C ARG A 26 3.58 44.51 -29.44
N ALA A 27 2.93 44.07 -30.51
CA ALA A 27 2.33 42.74 -30.57
C ALA A 27 3.37 41.62 -30.43
N LEU A 28 4.55 41.77 -31.04
CA LEU A 28 5.67 40.82 -30.88
C LEU A 28 6.21 40.80 -29.44
N SER A 29 6.28 41.96 -28.78
CA SER A 29 6.68 42.07 -27.38
C SER A 29 5.67 41.39 -26.44
N GLU A 30 4.37 41.60 -26.65
CA GLU A 30 3.31 40.94 -25.88
C GLU A 30 3.31 39.42 -26.10
N LEU A 31 3.49 38.98 -27.34
CA LEU A 31 3.61 37.56 -27.67
C LEU A 31 4.84 36.92 -26.99
N ALA A 32 5.97 37.62 -26.98
CA ALA A 32 7.18 37.18 -26.28
C ALA A 32 6.96 37.07 -24.76
N HIS A 33 6.25 38.02 -24.16
CA HIS A 33 5.90 37.97 -22.73
C HIS A 33 4.96 36.80 -22.42
N LEU A 34 3.86 36.65 -23.18
CA LEU A 34 2.90 35.54 -22.99
C LEU A 34 3.55 34.18 -23.17
N THR A 35 4.44 34.02 -24.16
CA THR A 35 5.15 32.76 -24.37
C THR A 35 6.11 32.44 -23.23
N ALA A 36 6.81 33.45 -22.68
CA ALA A 36 7.64 33.27 -21.50
C ALA A 36 6.82 32.87 -20.26
N GLU A 37 5.67 33.50 -20.05
CA GLU A 37 4.76 33.18 -18.94
C GLU A 37 4.19 31.77 -19.05
N VAL A 38 3.74 31.37 -20.25
CA VAL A 38 3.27 29.99 -20.51
C VAL A 38 4.36 28.96 -20.25
N GLU A 39 5.59 29.22 -20.67
CA GLU A 39 6.71 28.31 -20.41
C GLU A 39 7.05 28.24 -18.92
N GLN A 40 6.96 29.35 -18.19
CA GLN A 40 7.13 29.35 -16.74
C GLN A 40 6.04 28.53 -16.03
N LEU A 41 4.77 28.78 -16.35
CA LEU A 41 3.63 28.03 -15.78
C LEU A 41 3.74 26.53 -16.09
N ARG A 42 4.19 26.15 -17.29
CA ARG A 42 4.43 24.75 -17.66
C ARG A 42 5.52 24.12 -16.80
N ARG A 43 6.61 24.84 -16.51
CA ARG A 43 7.69 24.35 -15.64
C ARG A 43 7.21 24.17 -14.20
N GLU A 44 6.46 25.13 -13.68
CA GLU A 44 5.87 25.08 -12.34
C GLU A 44 4.89 23.91 -12.22
N LEU A 45 3.99 23.74 -13.20
CA LEU A 45 3.06 22.61 -13.25
C LEU A 45 3.80 21.27 -13.29
N ALA A 46 4.84 21.15 -14.13
CA ALA A 46 5.64 19.94 -14.20
C ALA A 46 6.40 19.66 -12.89
N ALA A 47 6.87 20.70 -12.20
CA ALA A 47 7.53 20.56 -10.91
C ALA A 47 6.54 20.11 -9.83
N GLU A 48 5.35 20.69 -9.78
CA GLU A 48 4.33 20.34 -8.80
C GLU A 48 3.76 18.94 -9.06
N HIS A 49 3.58 18.56 -10.32
CA HIS A 49 3.18 17.19 -10.68
C HIS A 49 4.24 16.16 -10.23
N ARG A 50 5.54 16.46 -10.39
CA ARG A 50 6.61 15.59 -9.85
C ARG A 50 6.56 15.47 -8.33
N ARG A 51 6.27 16.56 -7.61
CA ARG A 51 6.13 16.55 -6.14
C ARG A 51 4.91 15.74 -5.71
N TYR A 52 3.79 15.91 -6.41
CA TYR A 52 2.56 15.16 -6.19
C TYR A 52 2.78 13.64 -6.36
N LEU A 53 3.42 13.22 -7.46
CA LEU A 53 3.71 11.80 -7.69
C LEU A 53 4.62 11.21 -6.61
N ARG A 54 5.61 11.98 -6.14
CA ARG A 54 6.47 11.55 -5.03
C ARG A 54 5.68 11.39 -3.74
N ALA A 55 4.85 12.38 -3.39
CA ALA A 55 4.01 12.32 -2.21
C ALA A 55 3.03 11.12 -2.24
N LEU A 56 2.47 10.82 -3.41
CA LEU A 56 1.62 9.64 -3.60
C LEU A 56 2.39 8.35 -3.37
N ALA A 57 3.61 8.24 -3.90
CA ALA A 57 4.47 7.09 -3.69
C ALA A 57 4.88 6.93 -2.21
N ASP A 58 5.20 8.04 -1.53
CA ASP A 58 5.52 8.05 -0.10
C ASP A 58 4.32 7.60 0.74
N PHE A 59 3.11 8.02 0.38
CA PHE A 59 1.88 7.59 1.03
C PHE A 59 1.63 6.09 0.85
N ASP A 60 1.80 5.56 -0.36
CA ASP A 60 1.66 4.12 -0.61
C ASP A 60 2.69 3.28 0.16
N ASN A 61 3.93 3.77 0.25
CA ASN A 61 4.98 3.15 1.05
C ASN A 61 4.62 3.17 2.54
N TYR A 62 4.13 4.31 3.04
CA TYR A 62 3.68 4.46 4.41
C TYR A 62 2.53 3.49 4.73
N ARG A 63 1.50 3.43 3.89
CA ARG A 63 0.36 2.52 4.08
C ARG A 63 0.81 1.07 4.18
N LYS A 64 1.64 0.60 3.24
CA LYS A 64 2.20 -0.77 3.26
C LYS A 64 3.04 -1.03 4.51
N ARG A 65 3.80 -0.03 4.98
CA ARG A 65 4.57 -0.14 6.21
C ARG A 65 3.66 -0.30 7.43
N ILE A 66 2.64 0.53 7.56
CA ILE A 66 1.69 0.48 8.68
C ILE A 66 0.91 -0.84 8.69
N GLU A 67 0.48 -1.35 7.54
CA GLU A 67 -0.17 -2.67 7.45
C GLU A 67 0.73 -3.79 8.00
N ARG A 68 2.02 -3.76 7.66
CA ARG A 68 3.01 -4.73 8.18
C ARG A 68 3.21 -4.56 9.68
N GLU A 69 3.47 -3.35 10.15
CA GLU A 69 3.69 -3.07 11.58
C GLU A 69 2.48 -3.49 12.42
N LEU A 70 1.25 -3.24 11.94
CA LEU A 70 0.04 -3.66 12.64
C LEU A 70 -0.05 -5.19 12.71
N SER A 71 0.21 -5.88 11.59
CA SER A 71 0.21 -7.34 11.54
C SER A 71 1.27 -7.96 12.48
N GLU A 72 2.41 -7.30 12.63
CA GLU A 72 3.49 -7.72 13.51
C GLU A 72 3.12 -7.48 14.98
N ARG A 73 2.53 -6.33 15.31
CA ARG A 73 2.04 -6.03 16.66
C ARG A 73 0.98 -7.03 17.12
N VAL A 74 0.04 -7.38 16.24
CA VAL A 74 -0.98 -8.41 16.54
C VAL A 74 -0.31 -9.76 16.79
N ARG A 75 0.62 -10.17 15.92
CA ARG A 75 1.36 -11.42 16.09
C ARG A 75 2.16 -11.47 17.39
N GLU A 76 2.80 -10.36 17.76
CA GLU A 76 3.56 -10.25 19.01
C GLU A 76 2.64 -10.31 20.24
N GLY A 77 1.48 -9.65 20.19
CA GLY A 77 0.47 -9.74 21.26
C GLY A 77 -0.03 -11.17 21.46
N VAL A 78 -0.37 -11.87 20.37
CA VAL A 78 -0.79 -13.28 20.40
C VAL A 78 0.34 -14.17 20.92
N ARG A 79 1.58 -13.96 20.47
CA ARG A 79 2.76 -14.69 20.96
C ARG A 79 2.91 -14.59 22.48
N LYS A 80 2.79 -13.40 23.06
CA LYS A 80 2.93 -13.21 24.52
C LYS A 80 1.89 -14.01 25.29
N VAL A 81 0.62 -13.93 24.88
CA VAL A 81 -0.46 -14.69 25.52
C VAL A 81 -0.22 -16.19 25.39
N LEU A 82 0.22 -16.66 24.22
CA LEU A 82 0.53 -18.08 24.00
C LEU A 82 1.67 -18.57 24.88
N LEU A 83 2.71 -17.75 25.12
CA LEU A 83 3.80 -18.11 26.03
C LEU A 83 3.32 -18.31 27.47
N ASP A 84 2.40 -17.47 27.94
CA ASP A 84 1.82 -17.62 29.27
C ASP A 84 0.91 -18.86 29.36
N VAL A 85 0.14 -19.15 28.30
CA VAL A 85 -0.68 -20.37 28.21
C VAL A 85 0.18 -21.62 28.20
N LEU A 86 1.35 -21.60 27.55
CA LEU A 86 2.29 -22.73 27.55
C LEU A 86 2.80 -23.05 28.96
N GLN A 87 3.08 -22.05 29.80
CA GLN A 87 3.48 -22.29 31.20
C GLN A 87 2.37 -23.01 31.99
N VAL A 88 1.10 -22.70 31.71
CA VAL A 88 -0.04 -23.40 32.33
C VAL A 88 -0.16 -24.82 31.80
N LEU A 89 0.08 -25.05 30.51
CA LEU A 89 0.13 -26.39 29.91
C LEU A 89 1.25 -27.24 30.54
N ASP A 90 2.44 -26.70 30.72
CA ASP A 90 3.57 -27.40 31.34
C ASP A 90 3.23 -27.83 32.79
N ALA A 91 2.62 -26.94 33.58
CA ALA A 91 2.15 -27.27 34.92
C ALA A 91 1.07 -28.36 34.91
N PHE A 92 0.17 -28.33 33.92
CA PHE A 92 -0.88 -29.33 33.74
C PHE A 92 -0.30 -30.70 33.38
N GLU A 93 0.69 -30.75 32.49
CA GLU A 93 1.41 -31.97 32.12
C GLU A 93 2.17 -32.56 33.31
N HIS A 94 2.76 -31.71 34.16
CA HIS A 94 3.40 -32.13 35.40
C HIS A 94 2.41 -32.84 36.35
N VAL A 95 1.24 -32.23 36.59
CA VAL A 95 0.17 -32.84 37.42
C VAL A 95 -0.31 -34.15 36.81
N LEU A 96 -0.48 -34.20 35.49
CA LEU A 96 -0.86 -35.42 34.77
C LEU A 96 0.19 -36.53 34.93
N GLY A 97 1.48 -36.19 34.95
CA GLY A 97 2.58 -37.11 35.22
C GLY A 97 2.52 -37.71 36.62
N LEU A 98 2.31 -36.87 37.64
CA LEU A 98 2.18 -37.30 39.03
C LEU A 98 0.98 -38.24 39.25
N GLU A 99 -0.14 -38.00 38.57
CA GLU A 99 -1.31 -38.89 38.63
C GLU A 99 -1.04 -40.26 38.01
N LYS A 100 -0.18 -40.35 36.98
CA LYS A 100 0.22 -41.64 36.36
C LYS A 100 1.16 -42.46 37.24
N GLU A 101 1.92 -41.82 38.12
CA GLU A 101 2.85 -42.47 39.05
C GLU A 101 2.15 -43.02 40.31
N ARG A 102 0.87 -42.67 40.52
CA ARG A 102 0.07 -43.20 41.65
C ARG A 102 -0.29 -44.66 41.41
N THR A 103 -0.20 -45.45 42.48
CA THR A 103 -0.42 -46.92 42.47
C THR A 103 -1.88 -47.31 42.19
N GLU A 104 -2.84 -46.40 42.38
CA GLU A 104 -4.22 -46.61 41.98
C GLU A 104 -4.41 -46.25 40.50
N PRO A 105 -5.13 -47.07 39.72
CA PRO A 105 -5.07 -47.01 38.27
C PRO A 105 -5.55 -45.65 37.77
N ALA A 106 -4.84 -45.12 36.77
CA ALA A 106 -5.07 -43.87 36.04
C ALA A 106 -6.47 -43.74 35.36
N THR A 107 -7.42 -44.59 35.71
CA THR A 107 -8.86 -44.65 35.36
C THR A 107 -9.75 -43.96 36.39
N SER A 108 -9.22 -43.01 37.18
CA SER A 108 -10.11 -42.11 37.93
C SER A 108 -10.84 -41.20 36.91
N PRO A 109 -12.15 -40.93 37.07
CA PRO A 109 -12.89 -40.02 36.18
C PRO A 109 -12.20 -38.65 36.02
N THR A 110 -11.46 -38.24 37.07
CA THR A 110 -10.65 -37.03 37.10
C THR A 110 -9.44 -37.10 36.14
N GLY A 111 -8.73 -38.23 36.09
CA GLY A 111 -7.60 -38.44 35.19
C GLY A 111 -8.00 -38.43 33.71
N GLU A 112 -9.13 -39.06 33.37
CA GLU A 112 -9.68 -39.03 32.01
C GLU A 112 -10.12 -37.62 31.58
N ALA A 113 -10.76 -36.87 32.49
CA ALA A 113 -11.12 -35.48 32.25
C ALA A 113 -9.88 -34.60 32.04
N LEU A 114 -8.82 -34.79 32.83
CA LEU A 114 -7.56 -34.08 32.67
C LEU A 114 -6.93 -34.35 31.28
N GLN A 115 -6.85 -35.63 30.87
CA GLN A 115 -6.34 -35.98 29.53
C GLN A 115 -7.18 -35.40 28.39
N LEU A 116 -8.51 -35.30 28.57
CA LEU A 116 -9.38 -34.68 27.58
C LEU A 116 -9.08 -33.18 27.42
N ILE A 117 -8.94 -32.46 28.54
CA ILE A 117 -8.61 -31.03 28.55
C ILE A 117 -7.23 -30.80 27.90
N HIS A 118 -6.23 -31.62 28.22
CA HIS A 118 -4.90 -31.57 27.59
C HIS A 118 -4.99 -31.66 26.06
N ARG A 119 -5.69 -32.68 25.54
CA ARG A 119 -5.88 -32.86 24.09
C ARG A 119 -6.61 -31.68 23.45
N GLN A 120 -7.60 -31.10 24.14
CA GLN A 120 -8.31 -29.92 23.64
C GLN A 120 -7.39 -28.70 23.58
N LEU A 121 -6.54 -28.50 24.60
CA LEU A 121 -5.60 -27.39 24.65
C LEU A 121 -4.55 -27.50 23.54
N VAL A 122 -3.99 -28.69 23.32
CA VAL A 122 -3.02 -28.95 22.24
C VAL A 122 -3.64 -28.66 20.88
N ARG A 123 -4.87 -29.13 20.62
CA ARG A 123 -5.57 -28.82 19.36
C ARG A 123 -5.82 -27.33 19.16
N LEU A 124 -6.08 -26.60 20.24
CA LEU A 124 -6.28 -25.14 20.18
C LEU A 124 -4.96 -24.42 19.84
N LEU A 125 -3.85 -24.84 20.44
CA LEU A 125 -2.52 -24.32 20.12
C LEU A 125 -2.14 -24.61 18.65
N GLU A 126 -2.43 -25.82 18.15
CA GLU A 126 -2.25 -26.17 16.74
C GLU A 126 -3.07 -25.29 15.80
N ALA A 127 -4.32 -24.99 16.16
CA ALA A 127 -5.18 -24.07 15.41
C ALA A 127 -4.63 -22.62 15.41
N CYS A 128 -3.95 -22.21 16.48
CA CYS A 128 -3.21 -20.95 16.54
C CYS A 128 -1.86 -20.98 15.78
N GLY A 129 -1.52 -22.09 15.13
CA GLY A 129 -0.27 -22.25 14.37
C GLY A 129 0.95 -22.62 15.23
N VAL A 130 0.75 -22.96 16.50
CA VAL A 130 1.81 -23.44 17.40
C VAL A 130 1.89 -24.94 17.28
N ARG A 131 3.10 -25.47 17.08
CA ARG A 131 3.34 -26.91 17.05
C ARG A 131 4.37 -27.29 18.09
N PRO A 132 4.23 -28.46 18.74
CA PRO A 132 5.27 -28.98 19.60
C PRO A 132 6.54 -29.20 18.78
N TYR A 133 7.69 -28.94 19.41
CA TYR A 133 9.00 -29.21 18.84
C TYR A 133 9.57 -30.45 19.52
N GLU A 134 10.00 -31.45 18.74
CA GLU A 134 10.68 -32.62 19.27
C GLU A 134 12.12 -32.25 19.61
N SER A 135 12.45 -32.16 20.92
CA SER A 135 13.83 -32.12 21.36
C SER A 135 14.36 -33.55 21.51
N LEU A 136 15.46 -33.85 20.83
CA LEU A 136 16.33 -34.96 21.22
C LEU A 136 16.93 -34.55 22.58
N GLY A 137 16.43 -35.16 23.66
CA GLY A 137 16.81 -34.83 25.04
C GLY A 137 18.31 -34.74 25.26
#